data_AF-A0A8W8IZG4-F1
#
_entry.id   AF-A0A8W8IZG4-F1
#
_cell.length_a   1.000
_cell.length_b   1.000
_cell.length_c   1.000
_cell.angle_alpha   90.00
_cell.angle_beta   90.00
_cell.angle_gamma   90.00
#
_symmetry.space_group_name_H-M   'P 1'
#
loop_
_entity.id
_entity.type
_entity.pdbx_description
1 polymer ?
#
loop_
_entity_poly.entity_id
_entity_poly.type
_entity_poly.pdbx_seq_one_letter_code
_entity_poly.pdbx_strand_id
1 'polypeptide(L)'
;ERCHSWPDPEIVHDIVRNGCHFVPIGHPLGPNENQEWRVSFSQAEYKLVSSMNHCQFLTYGLLKLFLKEVIDQQSEETKKLLCSYHMKTTVFWAFQQNSLLQWCPQNLLAGFWICFKLLLKWVYEGICPNFFIPQNNLFLTKVHGSAQNRLFLQLHELYKKGLACLLQSSSIRSYIIDVLYNPRLSVPTDERLLLSEIDLDAELFKDPTPFTLFPQCLTKAIHTIEQLLELPHYQTVTLQTLTVSILQSLAFITSNKYTKTGVNKQIYIAHKMSFHMLKLAAKFGCVSDMLYIAIYYYKALRYREALYVIELTKVKLAQPYLMYNTSRTVDRERYTEAVGGQSWSTKMRQAMVMDIIINNGIYFINELIPEQQSALQNNYLTLNIPVFVMLHFLEFLCYRHIDTTLSQAALDELQVLVHHDQGLRVPDLHRDISWEILGICQQITGNLQAALYSYQNSLITQYPLHRIQTATKRRMRIIQDIFSQTNIHN
;
A
#
# COMPACT_ATOMS: atom_id res chain seq x y z
N GLU A 1 -12.91 -8.84 6.96
CA GLU A 1 -13.33 -8.84 8.38
C GLU A 1 -13.13 -7.44 8.95
N ARG A 2 -14.00 -6.96 9.85
CA ARG A 2 -13.87 -5.63 10.47
C ARG A 2 -13.02 -5.73 11.74
N CYS A 3 -12.25 -4.69 12.08
CA CYS A 3 -11.44 -4.64 13.31
C CYS A 3 -12.34 -4.81 14.56
N HIS A 4 -11.90 -5.66 15.51
CA HIS A 4 -12.69 -6.14 16.66
C HIS A 4 -12.57 -5.29 17.94
N SER A 5 -11.89 -4.14 17.91
CA SER A 5 -11.65 -3.34 19.13
C SER A 5 -12.82 -2.45 19.55
N TRP A 6 -13.66 -2.02 18.60
CA TRP A 6 -14.88 -1.26 18.88
C TRP A 6 -15.90 -1.48 17.75
N PRO A 7 -17.19 -1.64 18.07
CA PRO A 7 -17.79 -1.69 19.41
C PRO A 7 -17.46 -3.00 20.15
N ASP A 8 -17.71 -3.01 21.46
CA ASP A 8 -17.54 -4.21 22.30
C ASP A 8 -18.37 -5.39 21.74
N PRO A 9 -17.83 -6.63 21.71
CA PRO A 9 -18.55 -7.81 21.24
C PRO A 9 -19.94 -8.00 21.85
N GLU A 10 -20.16 -7.64 23.11
CA GLU A 10 -21.49 -7.73 23.76
C GLU A 10 -22.49 -6.77 23.10
N ILE A 11 -22.05 -5.55 22.78
CA ILE A 11 -22.86 -4.56 22.07
C ILE A 11 -23.14 -5.03 20.64
N VAL A 12 -22.17 -5.66 19.97
CA VAL A 12 -22.39 -6.26 18.64
C VAL A 12 -23.46 -7.34 18.70
N HIS A 13 -23.35 -8.27 19.66
CA HIS A 13 -24.31 -9.35 19.82
C HIS A 13 -25.72 -8.81 20.13
N ASP A 14 -25.83 -7.81 21.00
CA ASP A 14 -27.11 -7.16 21.31
C ASP A 14 -27.69 -6.41 20.10
N ILE A 15 -26.86 -5.74 19.28
CA ILE A 15 -27.31 -5.12 18.03
C ILE A 15 -27.84 -6.18 17.06
N VAL A 16 -27.09 -7.26 16.82
CA VAL A 16 -27.47 -8.33 15.90
C VAL A 16 -28.77 -9.00 16.34
N ARG A 17 -28.93 -9.26 17.64
CA ARG A 17 -30.14 -9.86 18.21
C ARG A 17 -31.39 -9.02 18.00
N ASN A 18 -31.27 -7.68 18.01
CA ASN A 18 -32.41 -6.77 17.85
C ASN A 18 -32.71 -6.40 16.39
N GLY A 19 -31.88 -6.85 15.45
CA GLY A 19 -32.13 -6.71 14.01
C GLY A 19 -32.19 -5.25 13.53
N CYS A 20 -33.03 -5.00 12.52
CA CYS A 20 -33.23 -3.68 11.93
C CYS A 20 -34.72 -3.42 11.68
N HIS A 21 -35.06 -2.14 11.44
CA HIS A 21 -36.43 -1.73 11.15
C HIS A 21 -36.56 -1.36 9.67
N PHE A 22 -37.75 -1.48 9.12
CA PHE A 22 -38.07 -0.95 7.79
C PHE A 22 -38.97 0.27 7.97
N VAL A 23 -38.59 1.38 7.35
CA VAL A 23 -39.39 2.62 7.37
C VAL A 23 -39.92 2.91 5.96
N PRO A 24 -41.16 3.39 5.82
CA PRO A 24 -41.78 3.68 4.53
C PRO A 24 -41.23 5.00 3.96
N ILE A 25 -39.96 4.97 3.56
CA ILE A 25 -39.25 6.08 2.94
C ILE A 25 -38.60 5.53 1.68
N GLY A 26 -39.14 5.89 0.52
CA GLY A 26 -38.59 5.49 -0.76
C GLY A 26 -37.33 6.26 -1.15
N HIS A 27 -36.66 5.78 -2.19
CA HIS A 27 -35.54 6.49 -2.78
C HIS A 27 -36.06 7.69 -3.60
N PRO A 28 -35.54 8.93 -3.40
CA PRO A 28 -36.04 10.12 -4.10
C PRO A 28 -35.91 10.08 -5.63
N LEU A 29 -35.10 9.16 -6.16
CA LEU A 29 -34.90 8.92 -7.60
C LEU A 29 -35.48 7.56 -8.05
N GLY A 30 -36.14 6.83 -7.15
CA GLY A 30 -36.70 5.51 -7.43
C GLY A 30 -38.01 5.63 -8.21
N PRO A 31 -38.29 4.72 -9.17
CA PRO A 31 -39.53 4.76 -9.95
C PRO A 31 -40.78 4.48 -9.08
N ASN A 32 -40.60 3.88 -7.90
CA ASN A 32 -41.68 3.45 -7.02
C ASN A 32 -41.49 3.98 -5.59
N GLU A 33 -41.15 5.26 -5.41
CA GLU A 33 -40.88 5.88 -4.09
C GLU A 33 -41.96 5.55 -3.04
N ASN A 34 -43.23 5.50 -3.43
CA ASN A 34 -44.37 5.22 -2.54
C ASN A 34 -44.55 3.73 -2.18
N GLN A 35 -43.79 2.82 -2.79
CA GLN A 35 -43.83 1.37 -2.54
C GLN A 35 -42.49 0.85 -1.97
N GLU A 36 -41.49 1.72 -1.86
CA GLU A 36 -40.15 1.38 -1.39
C GLU A 36 -40.03 1.56 0.14
N TRP A 37 -39.21 0.70 0.74
CA TRP A 37 -38.90 0.73 2.17
C TRP A 37 -37.40 0.91 2.36
N ARG A 38 -37.01 1.73 3.34
CA ARG A 38 -35.60 1.91 3.72
C ARG A 38 -35.30 1.15 4.99
N VAL A 39 -34.18 0.43 4.99
CA VAL A 39 -33.64 -0.18 6.21
C VAL A 39 -33.17 0.92 7.17
N SER A 40 -33.60 0.85 8.42
CA SER A 40 -33.29 1.77 9.50
C SER A 40 -32.58 1.02 10.63
N PHE A 41 -31.41 1.54 11.00
CA PHE A 41 -30.60 1.03 12.11
C PHE A 41 -30.68 1.94 13.34
N SER A 42 -31.74 2.75 13.49
CA SER A 42 -31.86 3.75 14.56
C SER A 42 -31.65 3.18 15.97
N GLN A 43 -32.18 1.98 16.26
CA GLN A 43 -31.93 1.32 17.55
C GLN A 43 -30.47 0.86 17.72
N ALA A 44 -29.85 0.33 16.65
CA ALA A 44 -28.44 -0.05 16.69
C ALA A 44 -27.54 1.17 16.87
N GLU A 45 -27.83 2.26 16.15
CA GLU A 45 -27.15 3.54 16.29
C GLU A 45 -27.28 4.10 17.70
N TYR A 46 -28.47 4.00 18.31
CA TYR A 46 -28.68 4.42 19.70
C TYR A 46 -27.79 3.63 20.65
N LYS A 47 -27.70 2.31 20.49
CA LYS A 47 -26.84 1.45 21.32
C LYS A 47 -25.36 1.82 21.17
N LEU A 48 -24.88 2.02 19.93
CA LEU A 48 -23.51 2.45 19.68
C LEU A 48 -23.19 3.81 20.33
N VAL A 49 -24.09 4.77 20.22
CA VAL A 49 -23.92 6.10 20.85
C VAL A 49 -23.96 5.99 22.37
N SER A 50 -24.83 5.14 22.91
CA SER A 50 -24.96 4.92 24.36
C SER A 50 -23.75 4.19 24.96
N SER A 51 -23.04 3.40 24.15
CA SER A 51 -21.78 2.74 24.56
C SER A 51 -20.54 3.62 24.40
N MET A 52 -20.67 4.86 23.90
CA MET A 52 -19.53 5.76 23.77
C MET A 52 -19.02 6.20 25.13
N ASN A 53 -17.69 6.28 25.26
CA ASN A 53 -17.11 6.98 26.40
C ASN A 53 -17.34 8.50 26.28
N HIS A 54 -17.07 9.23 27.36
CA HIS A 54 -17.31 10.68 27.41
C HIS A 54 -16.60 11.46 26.28
N CYS A 55 -15.35 11.10 25.95
CA CYS A 55 -14.56 11.80 24.94
C CYS A 55 -15.03 11.51 23.51
N GLN A 56 -15.45 10.28 23.25
CA GLN A 56 -16.09 9.87 22.01
C GLN A 56 -17.38 10.66 21.78
N PHE A 57 -18.22 10.76 22.82
CA PHE A 57 -19.46 11.53 22.76
C PHE A 57 -19.21 13.03 22.53
N LEU A 58 -18.23 13.62 23.24
CA LEU A 58 -17.82 15.01 23.02
C LEU A 58 -17.27 15.25 21.62
N THR A 59 -16.50 14.32 21.05
CA THR A 59 -15.99 14.41 19.67
C THR A 59 -17.16 14.47 18.68
N TYR A 60 -18.16 13.61 18.85
CA TYR A 60 -19.38 13.65 18.04
C TYR A 60 -20.14 14.97 18.19
N GLY A 61 -20.30 15.47 19.42
CA GLY A 61 -20.90 16.77 19.69
C GLY A 61 -20.16 17.92 18.99
N LEU A 62 -18.83 17.92 19.09
CA LEU A 62 -17.97 18.92 18.47
C LEU A 62 -18.08 18.91 16.93
N LEU A 63 -18.11 17.73 16.30
CA LEU A 63 -18.34 17.64 14.85
C LEU A 63 -19.71 18.20 14.44
N LYS A 64 -20.76 17.95 15.23
CA LYS A 64 -22.10 18.51 14.95
C LYS A 64 -22.14 20.03 15.07
N LEU A 65 -21.47 20.59 16.08
CA LEU A 65 -21.35 22.04 16.23
C LEU A 65 -20.57 22.63 15.06
N PHE A 66 -19.44 22.01 14.70
CA PHE A 66 -18.62 22.43 13.58
C PHE A 66 -19.39 22.43 12.25
N LEU A 67 -20.20 21.40 12.01
CA LEU A 67 -21.11 21.36 10.85
C LEU A 67 -22.05 22.58 10.83
N LYS A 68 -22.77 22.82 11.93
CA LYS A 68 -23.84 23.83 11.97
C LYS A 68 -23.33 25.27 12.00
N GLU A 69 -22.26 25.52 12.74
CA GLU A 69 -21.77 26.86 13.04
C GLU A 69 -20.60 27.29 12.16
N VAL A 70 -19.88 26.35 11.53
CA VAL A 70 -18.74 26.67 10.69
C VAL A 70 -19.00 26.25 9.24
N ILE A 71 -19.27 24.97 8.97
CA ILE A 71 -19.42 24.46 7.60
C ILE A 71 -20.66 25.06 6.92
N ASP A 72 -21.83 25.00 7.55
CA ASP A 72 -23.09 25.50 6.97
C ASP A 72 -23.12 27.04 6.82
N GLN A 73 -22.16 27.76 7.41
CA GLN A 73 -22.06 29.23 7.33
C GLN A 73 -21.13 29.73 6.22
N GLN A 74 -20.35 28.85 5.56
CA GLN A 74 -19.39 29.32 4.55
C GLN A 74 -20.05 29.68 3.21
N SER A 75 -21.11 28.99 2.80
CA SER A 75 -21.78 29.21 1.52
C SER A 75 -23.20 28.64 1.54
N GLU A 76 -24.16 29.39 1.01
CA GLU A 76 -25.54 28.91 0.83
C GLU A 76 -25.64 27.79 -0.21
N GLU A 77 -24.72 27.71 -1.17
CA GLU A 77 -24.73 26.67 -2.22
C GLU A 77 -24.36 25.27 -1.70
N THR A 78 -23.51 25.22 -0.66
CA THR A 78 -23.03 23.97 -0.06
C THR A 78 -23.75 23.64 1.25
N LYS A 79 -24.53 24.58 1.77
CA LYS A 79 -25.36 24.43 2.95
C LYS A 79 -26.30 23.23 2.80
N LYS A 80 -26.42 22.42 3.86
CA LYS A 80 -27.24 21.19 3.88
C LYS A 80 -26.82 20.08 2.91
N LEU A 81 -25.68 20.20 2.20
CA LEU A 81 -25.08 19.05 1.50
C LEU A 81 -24.64 18.00 2.50
N LEU A 82 -24.12 18.44 3.65
CA LEU A 82 -23.85 17.59 4.80
C LEU A 82 -24.96 17.69 5.85
N CYS A 83 -25.13 16.63 6.65
CA CYS A 83 -26.08 16.60 7.74
C CYS A 83 -25.49 15.89 8.96
N SER A 84 -26.19 15.94 10.09
CA SER A 84 -25.77 15.31 11.34
C SER A 84 -25.58 13.79 11.23
N TYR A 85 -26.28 13.14 10.30
CA TYR A 85 -26.10 11.72 10.02
C TYR A 85 -24.70 11.42 9.47
N HIS A 86 -24.21 12.25 8.55
CA HIS A 86 -22.84 12.12 8.03
C HIS A 86 -21.80 12.24 9.16
N MET A 87 -21.98 13.20 10.09
CA MET A 87 -21.08 13.36 11.23
C MET A 87 -21.05 12.10 12.11
N LYS A 88 -22.23 11.54 12.41
CA LYS A 88 -22.35 10.31 13.19
C LYS A 88 -21.67 9.12 12.49
N THR A 89 -21.90 8.97 11.19
CA THR A 89 -21.27 7.93 10.38
C THR A 89 -19.74 8.07 10.37
N THR A 90 -19.22 9.28 10.17
CA THR A 90 -17.78 9.57 10.26
C THR A 90 -17.19 9.14 11.60
N VAL A 91 -17.86 9.47 12.70
CA VAL A 91 -17.42 9.14 14.05
C VAL A 91 -17.37 7.62 14.27
N PHE A 92 -18.43 6.89 13.88
CA PHE A 92 -18.44 5.42 14.02
C PHE A 92 -17.29 4.75 13.26
N TRP A 93 -17.02 5.19 12.03
CA TRP A 93 -15.90 4.68 11.24
C TRP A 93 -14.55 5.05 11.86
N ALA A 94 -14.40 6.29 12.34
CA ALA A 94 -13.18 6.72 13.00
C ALA A 94 -12.87 5.88 14.24
N PHE A 95 -13.87 5.53 15.05
CA PHE A 95 -13.69 4.69 16.23
C PHE A 95 -13.31 3.26 15.88
N GLN A 96 -13.92 2.70 14.83
CA GLN A 96 -13.64 1.34 14.40
C GLN A 96 -12.25 1.20 13.75
N GLN A 97 -11.76 2.22 13.06
CA GLN A 97 -10.51 2.17 12.29
C GLN A 97 -9.27 2.62 13.08
N ASN A 98 -9.42 3.45 14.11
CA ASN A 98 -8.28 4.03 14.84
C ASN A 98 -8.09 3.37 16.21
N SER A 99 -7.62 2.12 16.22
CA SER A 99 -7.35 1.36 17.45
C SER A 99 -6.16 1.90 18.27
N LEU A 100 -5.30 2.72 17.66
CA LEU A 100 -4.11 3.29 18.32
C LEU A 100 -4.42 4.57 19.11
N LEU A 101 -5.49 5.30 18.79
CA LEU A 101 -5.84 6.51 19.53
C LEU A 101 -6.62 6.17 20.79
N GLN A 102 -6.07 6.52 21.95
CA GLN A 102 -6.83 6.51 23.18
C GLN A 102 -7.80 7.70 23.20
N TRP A 103 -9.10 7.42 23.15
CA TRP A 103 -10.18 8.42 23.23
C TRP A 103 -10.33 8.97 24.66
N CYS A 104 -9.42 9.85 25.05
CA CYS A 104 -9.36 10.52 26.36
C CYS A 104 -9.37 12.05 26.22
N PRO A 105 -9.58 12.82 27.31
CA PRO A 105 -9.73 14.27 27.22
C PRO A 105 -8.52 14.97 26.60
N GLN A 106 -7.32 14.46 26.85
CA GLN A 106 -6.07 14.98 26.30
C GLN A 106 -6.01 14.90 24.76
N ASN A 107 -6.74 13.95 24.18
CA ASN A 107 -6.75 13.67 22.74
C ASN A 107 -8.03 14.13 22.04
N LEU A 108 -8.90 14.91 22.70
CA LEU A 108 -10.20 15.30 22.14
C LEU A 108 -10.07 16.02 20.78
N LEU A 109 -9.16 16.99 20.69
CA LEU A 109 -8.91 17.74 19.45
C LEU A 109 -8.28 16.86 18.37
N ALA A 110 -7.38 15.94 18.74
CA ALA A 110 -6.83 14.96 17.81
C ALA A 110 -7.93 14.07 17.22
N GLY A 111 -8.85 13.59 18.08
CA GLY A 111 -10.03 12.83 17.67
C GLY A 111 -10.96 13.59 16.72
N PHE A 112 -11.19 14.88 16.98
CA PHE A 112 -11.91 15.76 16.06
C PHE A 112 -11.24 15.83 14.68
N TRP A 113 -9.92 16.04 14.63
CA TRP A 113 -9.19 16.15 13.37
C TRP A 113 -9.18 14.84 12.58
N ILE A 114 -9.08 13.68 13.24
CA ILE A 114 -9.24 12.38 12.57
C ILE A 114 -10.60 12.31 11.87
N CYS A 115 -11.67 12.65 12.58
CA CYS A 115 -13.01 12.62 12.01
C CYS A 115 -13.16 13.65 10.88
N PHE A 116 -12.67 14.88 11.06
CA PHE A 116 -12.77 15.92 10.03
C PHE A 116 -11.98 15.58 8.76
N LYS A 117 -10.79 14.99 8.89
CA LYS A 117 -10.00 14.49 7.75
C LYS A 117 -10.70 13.35 7.04
N LEU A 118 -11.28 12.40 7.78
CA LEU A 118 -12.06 11.31 7.20
C LEU A 118 -13.25 11.85 6.39
N LEU A 119 -13.97 12.83 6.94
CA LEU A 119 -15.05 13.52 6.24
C LEU A 119 -14.55 14.27 4.99
N LEU A 120 -13.44 15.01 5.09
CA LEU A 120 -12.84 15.73 3.97
C LEU A 120 -12.45 14.77 2.83
N LYS A 121 -11.83 13.65 3.18
CA LYS A 121 -11.49 12.56 2.25
C LYS A 121 -12.74 12.01 1.56
N TRP A 122 -13.79 11.70 2.32
CA TRP A 122 -15.05 11.23 1.78
C TRP A 122 -15.73 12.22 0.83
N VAL A 123 -15.65 13.52 1.14
CA VAL A 123 -16.19 14.56 0.25
C VAL A 123 -15.35 14.66 -1.03
N TYR A 124 -14.03 14.59 -0.92
CA TYR A 124 -13.13 14.55 -2.09
C TYR A 124 -13.46 13.36 -3.01
N GLU A 125 -13.69 12.18 -2.43
CA GLU A 125 -13.99 10.95 -3.17
C GLU A 125 -15.45 10.85 -3.63
N GLY A 126 -16.36 11.62 -3.01
CA GLY A 126 -17.80 11.52 -3.24
C GLY A 126 -18.41 10.25 -2.62
N ILE A 127 -17.76 9.68 -1.61
CA ILE A 127 -18.16 8.43 -0.96
C ILE A 127 -18.27 8.63 0.55
N CYS A 128 -19.47 8.47 1.09
CA CYS A 128 -19.71 8.35 2.53
C CYS A 128 -20.38 6.99 2.81
N PRO A 129 -19.63 5.94 3.18
CA PRO A 129 -20.17 4.60 3.34
C PRO A 129 -21.05 4.53 4.59
N ASN A 130 -22.28 4.03 4.45
CA ASN A 130 -23.13 3.77 5.62
C ASN A 130 -22.44 2.76 6.56
N PHE A 131 -22.51 2.99 7.87
CA PHE A 131 -21.79 2.16 8.84
C PHE A 131 -22.27 0.70 8.89
N PHE A 132 -23.58 0.46 8.72
CA PHE A 132 -24.17 -0.88 8.77
C PHE A 132 -24.20 -1.55 7.38
N ILE A 133 -24.39 -0.77 6.32
CA ILE A 133 -24.39 -1.24 4.93
C ILE A 133 -23.32 -0.46 4.14
N PRO A 134 -22.03 -0.82 4.20
CA PRO A 134 -20.94 -0.04 3.60
C PRO A 134 -21.09 0.22 2.10
N GLN A 135 -21.81 -0.65 1.39
CA GLN A 135 -22.13 -0.51 -0.03
C GLN A 135 -23.09 0.66 -0.32
N ASN A 136 -23.85 1.11 0.68
CA ASN A 136 -24.76 2.23 0.55
C ASN A 136 -24.02 3.56 0.76
N ASN A 137 -23.72 4.25 -0.34
CA ASN A 137 -23.08 5.57 -0.33
C ASN A 137 -24.09 6.68 -0.01
N LEU A 138 -23.95 7.29 1.18
CA LEU A 138 -24.81 8.38 1.66
C LEU A 138 -24.67 9.69 0.87
N PHE A 139 -23.59 9.85 0.09
CA PHE A 139 -23.34 11.04 -0.72
C PHE A 139 -23.95 10.99 -2.12
N LEU A 140 -24.38 9.81 -2.58
CA LEU A 140 -24.77 9.54 -3.96
C LEU A 140 -25.74 10.58 -4.56
N THR A 141 -26.72 11.03 -3.77
CA THR A 141 -27.79 11.93 -4.27
C THR A 141 -27.48 13.42 -4.15
N LYS A 142 -26.58 13.84 -3.26
CA LYS A 142 -26.37 15.27 -2.92
C LYS A 142 -24.96 15.77 -3.13
N VAL A 143 -23.95 14.92 -2.92
CA VAL A 143 -22.54 15.31 -2.93
C VAL A 143 -21.87 14.64 -4.13
N HIS A 144 -22.20 15.13 -5.33
CA HIS A 144 -21.59 14.72 -6.59
C HIS A 144 -21.38 15.93 -7.52
N GLY A 145 -20.49 15.78 -8.51
CA GLY A 145 -20.25 16.80 -9.54
C GLY A 145 -19.78 18.15 -9.00
N SER A 146 -20.37 19.25 -9.46
CA SER A 146 -19.95 20.61 -9.04
C SER A 146 -20.22 20.89 -7.55
N ALA A 147 -21.27 20.30 -6.97
CA ALA A 147 -21.60 20.46 -5.57
C ALA A 147 -20.53 19.83 -4.66
N GLN A 148 -20.03 18.66 -5.05
CA GLN A 148 -18.91 17.98 -4.39
C GLN A 148 -17.64 18.83 -4.43
N ASN A 149 -17.24 19.33 -5.61
CA ASN A 149 -16.03 20.13 -5.76
C ASN A 149 -16.06 21.41 -4.90
N ARG A 150 -17.20 22.11 -4.87
CA ARG A 150 -17.36 23.30 -4.03
C ARG A 150 -17.26 22.96 -2.54
N LEU A 151 -17.94 21.90 -2.11
CA LEU A 151 -17.89 21.44 -0.73
C LEU A 151 -16.45 21.04 -0.34
N PHE A 152 -15.75 20.31 -1.21
CA PHE A 152 -14.36 19.93 -0.97
C PHE A 152 -13.45 21.14 -0.78
N LEU A 153 -13.48 22.10 -1.71
CA LEU A 153 -12.66 23.32 -1.62
C LEU A 153 -12.94 24.08 -0.32
N GLN A 154 -14.21 24.21 0.05
CA GLN A 154 -14.60 24.85 1.30
C GLN A 154 -14.05 24.13 2.53
N LEU A 155 -14.24 22.81 2.64
CA LEU A 155 -13.75 22.04 3.78
C LEU A 155 -12.22 22.03 3.83
N HIS A 156 -11.56 22.02 2.67
CA HIS A 156 -10.11 22.06 2.56
C HIS A 156 -9.54 23.41 3.02
N GLU A 157 -10.21 24.53 2.71
CA GLU A 157 -9.81 25.85 3.24
C GLU A 157 -10.01 25.96 4.75
N LEU A 158 -11.06 25.32 5.31
CA LEU A 158 -11.19 25.19 6.76
C LEU A 158 -10.07 24.33 7.36
N TYR A 159 -9.71 23.24 6.69
CA TYR A 159 -8.62 22.36 7.11
C TYR A 159 -7.27 23.10 7.16
N LYS A 160 -6.94 23.88 6.12
CA LYS A 160 -5.71 24.69 6.07
C LYS A 160 -5.59 25.72 7.19
N LYS A 161 -6.72 26.22 7.69
CA LYS A 161 -6.74 27.17 8.83
C LYS A 161 -6.39 26.51 10.17
N GLY A 162 -6.27 25.17 10.23
CA GLY A 162 -5.97 24.45 11.45
C GLY A 162 -6.95 24.81 12.58
N LEU A 163 -6.45 24.98 13.81
CA LEU A 163 -7.31 25.34 14.96
C LEU A 163 -8.04 26.68 14.79
N ALA A 164 -7.55 27.59 13.96
CA ALA A 164 -8.23 28.86 13.72
C ALA A 164 -9.61 28.68 13.05
N CYS A 165 -9.89 27.53 12.41
CA CYS A 165 -11.22 27.25 11.90
C CYS A 165 -12.25 27.05 13.03
N LEU A 166 -11.83 26.52 14.18
CA LEU A 166 -12.71 26.29 15.33
C LEU A 166 -13.10 27.59 16.04
N LEU A 167 -12.28 28.65 15.92
CA LEU A 167 -12.60 29.99 16.42
C LEU A 167 -13.81 30.62 15.73
N GLN A 168 -14.22 30.09 14.57
CA GLN A 168 -15.42 30.55 13.86
C GLN A 168 -16.71 30.07 14.52
N SER A 169 -16.69 29.01 15.33
CA SER A 169 -17.88 28.53 16.03
C SER A 169 -18.11 29.34 17.31
N SER A 170 -19.27 30.01 17.38
CA SER A 170 -19.68 30.81 18.53
C SER A 170 -19.74 30.01 19.83
N SER A 171 -20.15 28.74 19.77
CA SER A 171 -20.34 27.92 20.97
C SER A 171 -19.04 27.42 21.59
N ILE A 172 -17.97 27.27 20.80
CA ILE A 172 -16.69 26.74 21.30
C ILE A 172 -15.57 27.79 21.35
N ARG A 173 -15.78 28.98 20.77
CA ARG A 173 -14.74 30.01 20.60
C ARG A 173 -14.01 30.34 21.90
N SER A 174 -14.72 30.58 23.01
CA SER A 174 -14.10 30.90 24.30
C SER A 174 -13.17 29.79 24.78
N TYR A 175 -13.63 28.54 24.73
CA TYR A 175 -12.83 27.37 25.14
C TYR A 175 -11.58 27.19 24.28
N ILE A 176 -11.65 27.45 22.97
CA ILE A 176 -10.49 27.35 22.07
C ILE A 176 -9.50 28.49 22.35
N ILE A 177 -9.97 29.72 22.60
CA ILE A 177 -9.11 30.84 23.00
C ILE A 177 -8.38 30.49 24.30
N ASP A 178 -9.08 29.99 25.32
CA ASP A 178 -8.47 29.61 26.60
C ASP A 178 -7.37 28.55 26.42
N VAL A 179 -7.54 27.62 25.49
CA VAL A 179 -6.53 26.63 25.13
C VAL A 179 -5.32 27.25 24.42
N LEU A 180 -5.54 28.14 23.45
CA LEU A 180 -4.46 28.77 22.67
C LEU A 180 -3.59 29.72 23.49
N TYR A 181 -4.16 30.37 24.51
CA TYR A 181 -3.46 31.35 25.35
C TYR A 181 -2.94 30.79 26.69
N ASN A 182 -3.04 29.48 26.92
CA ASN A 182 -2.57 28.87 28.16
C ASN A 182 -1.18 28.22 28.01
N PRO A 183 -0.09 28.87 28.45
CA PRO A 183 1.28 28.37 28.28
C PRO A 183 1.59 27.11 29.12
N ARG A 184 0.69 26.69 30.03
CA ARG A 184 0.86 25.47 30.86
C ARG A 184 0.19 24.24 30.26
N LEU A 185 -0.73 24.41 29.31
CA LEU A 185 -1.31 23.31 28.58
C LEU A 185 -0.39 23.00 27.40
N SER A 186 0.48 22.01 27.54
CA SER A 186 0.92 21.26 26.37
C SER A 186 -0.28 20.44 25.89
N VAL A 187 -1.29 21.12 25.35
CA VAL A 187 -2.19 20.42 24.44
C VAL A 187 -1.26 19.80 23.41
N PRO A 188 -1.42 18.52 23.06
CA PRO A 188 -0.90 18.03 21.82
C PRO A 188 -1.62 18.80 20.71
N THR A 189 -1.28 20.08 20.52
CA THR A 189 -1.40 20.87 19.31
C THR A 189 -0.43 20.34 18.27
N ASP A 190 -0.09 19.06 18.38
CA ASP A 190 0.93 18.46 17.59
C ASP A 190 0.38 18.38 16.19
N GLU A 191 0.74 19.39 15.42
CA GLU A 191 0.76 19.34 13.97
C GLU A 191 1.54 18.08 13.51
N ARG A 192 2.28 17.38 14.38
CA ARG A 192 2.88 16.06 14.09
C ARG A 192 1.94 14.85 14.33
N LEU A 193 0.74 15.05 14.90
CA LEU A 193 -0.40 14.13 14.73
C LEU A 193 -1.18 14.45 13.43
N LEU A 194 -0.82 15.53 12.72
CA LEU A 194 -1.21 15.63 11.33
C LEU A 194 -0.47 14.52 10.59
N LEU A 195 -1.21 13.57 10.01
CA LEU A 195 -0.68 12.94 8.81
C LEU A 195 -0.44 14.09 7.82
N SER A 196 0.82 14.49 7.62
CA SER A 196 1.20 15.33 6.49
C SER A 196 0.76 14.63 5.21
N GLU A 197 0.69 15.35 4.08
CA GLU A 197 0.40 14.71 2.78
C GLU A 197 1.28 13.46 2.55
N ILE A 198 2.52 13.53 3.03
CA ILE A 198 3.50 12.45 3.02
C ILE A 198 3.11 11.28 3.91
N ASP A 199 2.60 11.55 5.11
CA ASP A 199 2.16 10.48 6.02
C ASP A 199 0.86 9.82 5.52
N LEU A 200 -0.01 10.57 4.84
CA LEU A 200 -1.19 10.03 4.15
C LEU A 200 -0.78 9.16 2.94
N ASP A 201 0.15 9.65 2.14
CA ASP A 201 0.73 8.91 1.03
C ASP A 201 1.40 7.62 1.55
N ALA A 202 2.19 7.71 2.62
CA ALA A 202 2.87 6.57 3.22
C ALA A 202 1.89 5.51 3.73
N GLU A 203 0.80 5.89 4.43
CA GLU A 203 -0.19 4.92 4.89
C GLU A 203 -1.01 4.32 3.73
N LEU A 204 -1.29 5.08 2.66
CA LEU A 204 -1.93 4.52 1.46
C LEU A 204 -1.01 3.52 0.73
N PHE A 205 0.29 3.81 0.71
CA PHE A 205 1.32 3.01 0.05
C PHE A 205 1.89 1.88 0.92
N LYS A 206 1.51 1.81 2.19
CA LYS A 206 1.90 0.74 3.13
C LYS A 206 1.17 -0.57 2.84
N ASP A 207 -0.04 -0.48 2.30
CA ASP A 207 -0.90 -1.64 2.07
C ASP A 207 -1.54 -1.69 0.66
N PRO A 208 -0.80 -1.43 -0.43
CA PRO A 208 -1.24 -1.82 -1.75
C PRO A 208 -1.00 -3.31 -1.82
N THR A 209 -1.76 -4.13 -1.07
CA THR A 209 -1.72 -5.59 -1.19
C THR A 209 -1.82 -5.89 -2.67
N PRO A 210 -0.72 -6.23 -3.35
CA PRO A 210 -0.83 -6.68 -4.70
C PRO A 210 -1.50 -8.03 -4.48
N PHE A 211 -2.75 -8.16 -4.90
CA PHE A 211 -3.30 -9.49 -5.10
C PHE A 211 -2.29 -10.19 -6.00
N THR A 212 -1.43 -11.00 -5.41
CA THR A 212 -0.42 -11.76 -6.12
C THR A 212 -1.20 -12.78 -6.90
N LEU A 213 -1.51 -12.37 -8.13
CA LEU A 213 -2.52 -13.04 -8.90
C LEU A 213 -1.94 -14.32 -9.44
N PHE A 214 -2.42 -15.42 -8.87
CA PHE A 214 -2.22 -16.74 -9.42
C PHE A 214 -2.78 -16.77 -10.85
N PRO A 215 -2.15 -17.52 -11.77
CA PRO A 215 -2.73 -17.78 -13.09
C PRO A 215 -4.18 -18.31 -13.01
N GLN A 216 -4.49 -19.03 -11.93
CA GLN A 216 -5.81 -19.61 -11.63
C GLN A 216 -6.83 -18.58 -11.12
N CYS A 217 -6.37 -17.41 -10.70
CA CYS A 217 -7.19 -16.33 -10.16
C CYS A 217 -7.42 -15.21 -11.18
N LEU A 218 -6.99 -15.35 -12.44
CA LEU A 218 -7.18 -14.31 -13.46
C LEU A 218 -8.66 -13.92 -13.63
N THR A 219 -9.55 -14.91 -13.60
CA THR A 219 -11.01 -14.70 -13.64
C THR A 219 -11.52 -13.97 -12.40
N LYS A 220 -11.00 -14.32 -11.21
CA LYS A 220 -11.29 -13.60 -9.97
C LYS A 220 -10.75 -12.17 -10.00
N ALA A 221 -9.59 -11.95 -10.62
CA ALA A 221 -9.00 -10.63 -10.80
C ALA A 221 -9.83 -9.75 -11.72
N ILE A 222 -10.28 -10.31 -12.84
CA ILE A 222 -11.13 -9.60 -13.80
C ILE A 222 -12.46 -9.26 -13.12
N HIS A 223 -13.10 -10.19 -12.41
CA HIS A 223 -14.28 -9.89 -11.61
C HIS A 223 -14.02 -8.88 -10.49
N THR A 224 -12.86 -8.93 -9.84
CA THR A 224 -12.48 -7.93 -8.85
C THR A 224 -12.34 -6.58 -9.54
N ILE A 225 -11.64 -6.49 -10.66
CA ILE A 225 -11.52 -5.27 -11.47
C ILE A 225 -12.90 -4.75 -11.91
N GLU A 226 -13.81 -5.61 -12.37
CA GLU A 226 -15.18 -5.25 -12.75
C GLU A 226 -15.95 -4.67 -11.55
N GLN A 227 -15.87 -5.31 -10.37
CA GLN A 227 -16.48 -4.79 -9.13
C GLN A 227 -15.83 -3.49 -8.63
N LEU A 228 -14.52 -3.32 -8.84
CA LEU A 228 -13.76 -2.11 -8.49
C LEU A 228 -14.03 -0.96 -9.48
N LEU A 229 -14.36 -1.26 -10.75
CA LEU A 229 -14.74 -0.27 -11.77
C LEU A 229 -16.13 0.31 -11.53
N GLU A 230 -17.02 -0.41 -10.82
CA GLU A 230 -18.34 0.10 -10.41
C GLU A 230 -18.30 1.02 -9.18
N LEU A 231 -17.13 1.18 -8.53
CA LEU A 231 -16.96 2.08 -7.38
C LEU A 231 -16.51 3.49 -7.84
N PRO A 232 -17.10 4.58 -7.29
CA PRO A 232 -16.70 5.93 -7.69
C PRO A 232 -15.27 6.24 -7.20
N HIS A 233 -14.32 6.37 -8.12
CA HIS A 233 -13.04 7.12 -8.05
C HIS A 233 -12.03 6.87 -6.90
N TYR A 234 -12.32 6.05 -5.90
CA TYR A 234 -11.38 5.77 -4.79
C TYR A 234 -10.30 4.71 -5.09
N GLN A 235 -10.35 4.03 -6.24
CA GLN A 235 -9.43 2.92 -6.48
C GLN A 235 -8.40 3.17 -7.57
N THR A 236 -8.12 4.40 -7.96
CA THR A 236 -7.16 4.63 -9.06
C THR A 236 -5.77 4.03 -8.76
N VAL A 237 -5.24 4.21 -7.55
CA VAL A 237 -3.92 3.65 -7.15
C VAL A 237 -4.00 2.14 -6.94
N THR A 238 -4.97 1.65 -6.16
CA THR A 238 -5.14 0.21 -5.91
C THR A 238 -5.40 -0.56 -7.19
N LEU A 239 -6.25 -0.03 -8.08
CA LEU A 239 -6.51 -0.58 -9.41
C LEU A 239 -5.28 -0.49 -10.30
N GLN A 240 -4.49 0.59 -10.23
CA GLN A 240 -3.21 0.70 -10.94
C GLN A 240 -2.23 -0.37 -10.45
N THR A 241 -1.98 -0.50 -9.14
CA THR A 241 -1.10 -1.53 -8.57
C THR A 241 -1.57 -2.94 -8.93
N LEU A 242 -2.88 -3.19 -8.89
CA LEU A 242 -3.47 -4.45 -9.33
C LEU A 242 -3.23 -4.72 -10.82
N THR A 243 -3.47 -3.72 -11.67
CA THR A 243 -3.26 -3.80 -13.12
C THR A 243 -1.79 -4.05 -13.45
N VAL A 244 -0.87 -3.35 -12.77
CA VAL A 244 0.58 -3.54 -12.90
C VAL A 244 0.97 -4.97 -12.55
N SER A 245 0.50 -5.49 -11.41
CA SER A 245 0.76 -6.86 -10.96
C SER A 245 0.23 -7.92 -11.94
N ILE A 246 -0.95 -7.68 -12.53
CA ILE A 246 -1.55 -8.54 -13.56
C ILE A 246 -0.70 -8.53 -14.81
N LEU A 247 -0.34 -7.35 -15.32
CA LEU A 247 0.45 -7.20 -16.53
C LEU A 247 1.82 -7.89 -16.39
N GLN A 248 2.48 -7.72 -15.25
CA GLN A 248 3.72 -8.41 -14.92
C GLN A 248 3.53 -9.93 -14.94
N SER A 249 2.57 -10.44 -14.17
CA SER A 249 2.31 -11.88 -14.08
C SER A 249 1.99 -12.49 -15.45
N LEU A 250 1.09 -11.87 -16.22
CA LEU A 250 0.72 -12.31 -17.57
C LEU A 250 1.90 -12.27 -18.53
N ALA A 251 2.76 -11.26 -18.46
CA ALA A 251 3.95 -11.18 -19.29
C ALA A 251 4.86 -12.40 -19.08
N PHE A 252 5.13 -12.76 -17.82
CA PHE A 252 5.99 -13.90 -17.50
C PHE A 252 5.31 -15.25 -17.77
N ILE A 253 4.02 -15.40 -17.47
CA ILE A 253 3.24 -16.62 -17.80
C ILE A 253 3.26 -16.86 -19.32
N THR A 254 2.98 -15.82 -20.11
CA THR A 254 2.98 -15.89 -21.57
C THR A 254 4.35 -16.30 -22.08
N SER A 255 5.41 -15.64 -21.59
CA SER A 255 6.79 -15.96 -21.98
C SER A 255 7.16 -17.42 -21.67
N ASN A 256 6.83 -17.89 -20.46
CA ASN A 256 7.14 -19.24 -19.99
C ASN A 256 6.37 -20.34 -20.75
N LYS A 257 5.14 -20.04 -21.22
CA LYS A 257 4.34 -20.99 -21.99
C LYS A 257 4.95 -21.22 -23.37
N TYR A 258 5.33 -20.15 -24.07
CA TYR A 258 5.76 -20.24 -25.47
C TYR A 258 7.24 -20.60 -25.65
N THR A 259 8.10 -20.35 -24.66
CA THR A 259 9.48 -20.88 -24.68
C THR A 259 9.54 -22.41 -24.77
N LYS A 260 8.52 -23.12 -24.26
CA LYS A 260 8.43 -24.59 -24.35
C LYS A 260 7.94 -25.13 -25.69
N THR A 261 7.36 -24.28 -26.55
CA THR A 261 6.69 -24.72 -27.79
C THR A 261 7.62 -24.82 -29.01
N GLY A 262 8.79 -24.18 -28.98
CA GLY A 262 9.80 -24.28 -30.06
C GLY A 262 9.42 -23.63 -31.41
N VAL A 263 8.21 -23.07 -31.56
CA VAL A 263 7.76 -22.45 -32.81
C VAL A 263 8.15 -20.97 -32.87
N ASN A 264 9.13 -20.63 -33.70
CA ASN A 264 9.73 -19.28 -33.81
C ASN A 264 8.71 -18.13 -33.95
N LYS A 265 7.64 -18.32 -34.75
CA LYS A 265 6.59 -17.30 -34.94
C LYS A 265 5.81 -17.04 -33.65
N GLN A 266 5.47 -18.08 -32.90
CA GLN A 266 4.72 -17.95 -31.65
C GLN A 266 5.60 -17.36 -30.54
N ILE A 267 6.89 -17.72 -30.50
CA ILE A 267 7.88 -17.12 -29.59
C ILE A 267 7.99 -15.61 -29.84
N TYR A 268 8.09 -15.18 -31.09
CA TYR A 268 8.17 -13.74 -31.43
C TYR A 268 6.91 -12.97 -31.00
N ILE A 269 5.72 -13.51 -31.27
CA ILE A 269 4.44 -12.89 -30.87
C ILE A 269 4.35 -12.79 -29.34
N ALA A 270 4.64 -13.89 -28.64
CA ALA A 270 4.66 -13.93 -27.18
C ALA A 270 5.65 -12.90 -26.61
N HIS A 271 6.85 -12.80 -27.19
CA HIS A 271 7.84 -11.83 -26.76
C HIS A 271 7.34 -10.38 -26.92
N LYS A 272 6.76 -10.06 -28.08
CA LYS A 272 6.20 -8.72 -28.34
C LYS A 272 5.06 -8.38 -27.37
N MET A 273 4.19 -9.34 -27.06
CA MET A 273 3.09 -9.16 -26.11
C MET A 273 3.60 -8.98 -24.68
N SER A 274 4.46 -9.87 -24.20
CA SER A 274 5.06 -9.78 -22.85
C SER A 274 5.79 -8.46 -22.65
N PHE A 275 6.59 -8.05 -23.63
CA PHE A 275 7.31 -6.79 -23.57
C PHE A 275 6.36 -5.58 -23.53
N HIS A 276 5.28 -5.60 -24.33
CA HIS A 276 4.27 -4.53 -24.30
C HIS A 276 3.57 -4.46 -22.94
N MET A 277 3.19 -5.59 -22.36
CA MET A 277 2.59 -5.67 -21.02
C MET A 277 3.52 -5.10 -19.95
N LEU A 278 4.81 -5.45 -19.97
CA LEU A 278 5.79 -4.92 -19.02
C LEU A 278 6.05 -3.43 -19.20
N LYS A 279 6.05 -2.92 -20.44
CA LYS A 279 6.16 -1.49 -20.72
C LYS A 279 4.95 -0.71 -20.18
N LEU A 280 3.74 -1.27 -20.30
CA LEU A 280 2.55 -0.70 -19.68
C LEU A 280 2.63 -0.76 -18.15
N ALA A 281 3.07 -1.89 -17.59
CA ALA A 281 3.28 -2.04 -16.14
C ALA A 281 4.24 -0.97 -15.60
N ALA A 282 5.41 -0.80 -16.20
CA ALA A 282 6.37 0.23 -15.80
C ALA A 282 5.87 1.68 -16.05
N LYS A 283 4.92 1.88 -16.97
CA LYS A 283 4.31 3.20 -17.20
C LYS A 283 3.32 3.60 -16.11
N PHE A 284 2.60 2.63 -15.54
CA PHE A 284 1.57 2.87 -14.52
C PHE A 284 2.06 2.59 -13.10
N GLY A 285 3.11 1.78 -12.97
CA GLY A 285 3.67 1.33 -11.73
C GLY A 285 4.63 2.32 -11.06
N CYS A 286 5.22 1.87 -9.97
CA CYS A 286 6.23 2.57 -9.20
C CYS A 286 7.62 2.51 -9.86
N VAL A 287 8.60 3.22 -9.29
CA VAL A 287 9.95 3.32 -9.88
C VAL A 287 10.60 1.94 -10.05
N SER A 288 10.40 1.04 -9.09
CA SER A 288 10.98 -0.30 -9.11
C SER A 288 10.35 -1.23 -10.16
N ASP A 289 9.18 -0.91 -10.72
CA ASP A 289 8.53 -1.73 -11.74
C ASP A 289 9.32 -1.80 -13.07
N MET A 290 10.26 -0.87 -13.28
CA MET A 290 11.22 -0.93 -14.38
C MET A 290 12.13 -2.18 -14.31
N LEU A 291 12.40 -2.70 -13.09
CA LEU A 291 13.24 -3.89 -12.94
C LEU A 291 12.57 -5.15 -13.50
N TYR A 292 11.24 -5.24 -13.58
CA TYR A 292 10.59 -6.38 -14.25
C TYR A 292 10.90 -6.43 -15.75
N ILE A 293 11.13 -5.28 -16.40
CA ILE A 293 11.63 -5.22 -17.78
C ILE A 293 13.07 -5.76 -17.84
N ALA A 294 13.92 -5.38 -16.89
CA ALA A 294 15.30 -5.88 -16.80
C ALA A 294 15.35 -7.40 -16.57
N ILE A 295 14.53 -7.93 -15.65
CA ILE A 295 14.35 -9.38 -15.41
C ILE A 295 13.95 -10.09 -16.71
N TYR A 296 13.01 -9.50 -17.45
CA TYR A 296 12.55 -10.06 -18.71
C TYR A 296 13.64 -10.09 -19.78
N TYR A 297 14.41 -9.00 -19.91
CA TYR A 297 15.54 -8.95 -20.84
C TYR A 297 16.65 -9.93 -20.47
N TYR A 298 16.98 -10.04 -19.18
CA TYR A 298 17.91 -11.06 -18.69
C TYR A 298 17.46 -12.46 -19.10
N LYS A 299 16.18 -12.80 -18.83
CA LYS A 299 15.58 -14.08 -19.22
C LYS A 299 15.60 -14.32 -20.73
N ALA A 300 15.46 -13.26 -21.53
CA ALA A 300 15.55 -13.30 -22.99
C ALA A 300 17.00 -13.26 -23.52
N LEU A 301 18.02 -13.35 -22.65
CA LEU A 301 19.45 -13.28 -22.97
C LEU A 301 19.89 -11.96 -23.62
N ARG A 302 19.12 -10.89 -23.39
CA ARG A 302 19.34 -9.53 -23.90
C ARG A 302 20.03 -8.67 -22.84
N TYR A 303 21.26 -9.08 -22.49
CA TYR A 303 21.98 -8.56 -21.33
C TYR A 303 22.29 -7.06 -21.43
N ARG A 304 22.62 -6.54 -22.62
CA ARG A 304 22.91 -5.12 -22.83
C ARG A 304 21.67 -4.26 -22.61
N GLU A 305 20.52 -4.71 -23.08
CA GLU A 305 19.24 -4.02 -22.88
C GLU A 305 18.76 -4.10 -21.43
N ALA A 306 19.01 -5.22 -20.75
CA ALA A 306 18.77 -5.34 -19.31
C ALA A 306 19.60 -4.30 -18.53
N LEU A 307 20.91 -4.21 -18.80
CA LEU A 307 21.80 -3.23 -18.18
C LEU A 307 21.38 -1.78 -18.47
N TYR A 308 20.97 -1.48 -19.71
CA TYR A 308 20.45 -0.14 -20.04
C TYR A 308 19.24 0.24 -19.17
N VAL A 309 18.29 -0.69 -18.96
CA VAL A 309 17.13 -0.45 -18.09
C VAL A 309 17.55 -0.32 -16.63
N ILE A 310 18.53 -1.11 -16.17
CA ILE A 310 19.09 -1.02 -14.81
C ILE A 310 19.68 0.38 -14.58
N GLU A 311 20.48 0.89 -15.50
CA GLU A 311 21.08 2.22 -15.39
C GLU A 311 20.04 3.34 -15.35
N LEU A 312 19.00 3.26 -16.21
CA LEU A 312 17.88 4.20 -16.14
C LEU A 312 17.15 4.13 -14.80
N THR A 313 17.04 2.94 -14.22
CA THR A 313 16.39 2.72 -12.93
C THR A 313 17.25 3.29 -11.80
N LYS A 314 18.58 3.11 -11.82
CA LYS A 314 19.50 3.72 -10.84
C LYS A 314 19.37 5.24 -10.78
N VAL A 315 19.28 5.91 -11.93
CA VAL A 315 19.09 7.38 -11.98
C VAL A 315 17.80 7.82 -11.29
N LYS A 316 16.73 7.01 -11.39
CA LYS A 316 15.46 7.27 -10.69
C LYS A 316 15.53 6.92 -9.21
N LEU A 317 16.25 5.85 -8.84
CA LEU A 317 16.45 5.43 -7.45
C LEU A 317 17.44 6.33 -6.68
N ALA A 318 18.20 7.18 -7.37
CA ALA A 318 19.08 8.18 -6.76
C ALA A 318 18.35 9.47 -6.35
N GLN A 319 17.05 9.61 -6.66
CA GLN A 319 16.31 10.80 -6.32
C GLN A 319 16.15 10.93 -4.80
N PRO A 320 16.32 12.14 -4.23
CA PRO A 320 16.35 12.33 -2.78
C PRO A 320 14.96 12.39 -2.15
N TYR A 321 13.92 12.42 -2.97
CA TYR A 321 12.51 12.52 -2.58
C TYR A 321 11.77 11.18 -2.62
N LEU A 322 12.49 10.05 -2.67
CA LEU A 322 11.85 8.74 -2.78
C LEU A 322 11.22 8.30 -1.45
N MET A 323 10.06 7.66 -1.56
CA MET A 323 9.34 7.01 -0.47
C MET A 323 9.39 5.49 -0.67
N TYR A 324 10.00 4.81 0.29
CA TYR A 324 10.11 3.35 0.31
C TYR A 324 8.93 2.76 1.08
N ASN A 325 8.30 1.72 0.54
CA ASN A 325 7.14 1.10 1.19
C ASN A 325 7.47 0.41 2.52
N THR A 326 8.70 -0.07 2.66
CA THR A 326 9.20 -0.77 3.85
C THR A 326 9.87 0.15 4.86
N SER A 327 10.17 1.41 4.49
CA SER A 327 10.85 2.38 5.36
C SER A 327 10.10 3.70 5.41
N ARG A 328 9.72 4.14 6.61
CA ARG A 328 9.06 5.43 6.84
C ARG A 328 9.99 6.64 6.68
N THR A 329 11.26 6.42 6.33
CA THR A 329 12.23 7.50 6.15
C THR A 329 12.10 8.09 4.76
N VAL A 330 11.61 9.32 4.68
CA VAL A 330 11.54 10.14 3.47
C VAL A 330 11.94 11.56 3.84
N ASP A 331 12.76 12.20 3.00
CA ASP A 331 13.04 13.64 3.14
C ASP A 331 11.75 14.41 2.84
N ARG A 332 11.12 14.91 3.90
CA ARG A 332 9.79 15.50 3.81
C ARG A 332 9.76 16.75 2.94
N GLU A 333 10.80 17.58 3.02
CA GLU A 333 10.89 18.83 2.27
C GLU A 333 11.03 18.52 0.77
N ARG A 334 11.98 17.64 0.43
CA ARG A 334 12.22 17.28 -0.98
C ARG A 334 11.05 16.51 -1.60
N TYR A 335 10.38 15.65 -0.83
CA TYR A 335 9.16 14.97 -1.29
C TYR A 335 8.03 15.96 -1.59
N THR A 336 7.78 16.90 -0.67
CA THR A 336 6.73 17.90 -0.87
C THR A 336 7.05 18.82 -2.04
N GLU A 337 8.32 19.24 -2.19
CA GLU A 337 8.76 20.06 -3.33
C GLU A 337 8.60 19.34 -4.67
N ALA A 338 8.97 18.07 -4.75
CA ALA A 338 8.96 17.31 -6.01
C ALA A 338 7.55 16.85 -6.42
N VAL A 339 6.75 16.36 -5.46
CA VAL A 339 5.47 15.68 -5.77
C VAL A 339 4.29 16.10 -4.89
N GLY A 340 4.45 17.11 -4.03
CA GLY A 340 3.34 17.67 -3.24
C GLY A 340 2.22 18.23 -4.12
N GLY A 341 0.97 18.01 -3.71
CA GLY A 341 -0.23 18.40 -4.46
C GLY A 341 -0.48 17.62 -5.76
N GLN A 342 0.41 16.71 -6.16
CA GLN A 342 0.22 15.86 -7.35
C GLN A 342 -0.77 14.72 -7.09
N SER A 343 -1.33 14.16 -8.16
CA SER A 343 -2.17 12.95 -8.04
C SER A 343 -1.35 11.76 -7.53
N TRP A 344 -1.99 10.85 -6.80
CA TRP A 344 -1.30 9.65 -6.31
C TRP A 344 -0.72 8.78 -7.42
N SER A 345 -1.35 8.72 -8.60
CA SER A 345 -0.78 8.05 -9.76
C SER A 345 0.55 8.67 -10.20
N THR A 346 0.68 9.99 -10.11
CA THR A 346 1.94 10.68 -10.42
C THR A 346 2.98 10.41 -9.32
N LYS A 347 2.59 10.51 -8.06
CA LYS A 347 3.46 10.21 -6.90
C LYS A 347 3.97 8.77 -6.93
N MET A 348 3.09 7.81 -7.22
CA MET A 348 3.45 6.39 -7.39
C MET A 348 4.55 6.23 -8.44
N ARG A 349 4.39 6.80 -9.63
CA ARG A 349 5.36 6.67 -10.73
C ARG A 349 6.70 7.35 -10.51
N GLN A 350 6.74 8.41 -9.70
CA GLN A 350 7.90 9.29 -9.61
C GLN A 350 8.66 9.15 -8.30
N ALA A 351 7.95 8.91 -7.19
CA ALA A 351 8.51 8.96 -5.85
C ALA A 351 8.40 7.63 -5.10
N MET A 352 7.49 6.72 -5.48
CA MET A 352 7.29 5.47 -4.75
C MET A 352 8.27 4.38 -5.21
N VAL A 353 8.80 3.65 -4.23
CA VAL A 353 9.67 2.49 -4.45
C VAL A 353 9.13 1.31 -3.64
N MET A 354 8.86 0.21 -4.35
CA MET A 354 8.41 -1.05 -3.76
C MET A 354 9.50 -2.12 -3.89
N ASP A 355 9.56 -3.03 -2.92
CA ASP A 355 10.31 -4.27 -3.09
C ASP A 355 9.77 -5.10 -4.27
N ILE A 356 10.65 -5.87 -4.89
CA ILE A 356 10.32 -6.70 -6.05
C ILE A 356 9.65 -7.98 -5.56
N ILE A 357 8.38 -8.14 -5.91
CA ILE A 357 7.55 -9.28 -5.52
C ILE A 357 7.58 -10.32 -6.65
N ILE A 358 8.14 -11.49 -6.36
CA ILE A 358 8.17 -12.64 -7.26
C ILE A 358 7.12 -13.65 -6.81
N ASN A 359 6.17 -13.99 -7.69
CA ASN A 359 5.24 -15.10 -7.43
C ASN A 359 5.93 -16.44 -7.62
N ASN A 360 5.92 -17.30 -6.60
CA ASN A 360 6.66 -18.56 -6.61
C ASN A 360 6.11 -19.58 -7.61
N GLY A 361 4.86 -19.43 -8.04
CA GLY A 361 4.25 -20.24 -9.10
C GLY A 361 4.63 -19.83 -10.53
N ILE A 362 5.42 -18.77 -10.72
CA ILE A 362 5.83 -18.27 -12.03
C ILE A 362 7.37 -18.24 -12.11
N TYR A 363 7.94 -18.67 -13.24
CA TYR A 363 9.40 -18.65 -13.44
C TYR A 363 9.89 -17.28 -13.92
N PHE A 364 10.46 -16.49 -13.01
CA PHE A 364 11.03 -15.17 -13.32
C PHE A 364 12.52 -15.28 -13.68
N ILE A 365 13.35 -15.70 -12.71
CA ILE A 365 14.82 -15.81 -12.80
C ILE A 365 15.22 -17.25 -12.49
N ASN A 366 16.09 -17.86 -13.30
CA ASN A 366 16.42 -19.28 -13.18
C ASN A 366 17.20 -19.58 -11.90
N GLU A 367 18.05 -18.66 -11.49
CA GLU A 367 18.93 -18.78 -10.33
C GLU A 367 18.17 -18.87 -9.00
N LEU A 368 16.92 -18.37 -8.97
CA LEU A 368 16.02 -18.38 -7.80
C LEU A 368 14.99 -19.52 -7.79
N ILE A 369 15.01 -20.42 -8.80
CA ILE A 369 14.03 -21.50 -8.89
C ILE A 369 14.03 -22.42 -7.65
N PRO A 370 15.19 -22.84 -7.10
CA PRO A 370 15.20 -23.66 -5.89
C PRO A 370 14.50 -22.99 -4.70
N GLU A 371 14.71 -21.68 -4.53
CA GLU A 371 14.13 -20.88 -3.46
C GLU A 371 12.62 -20.74 -3.64
N GLN A 372 12.16 -20.43 -4.85
CA GLN A 372 10.73 -20.39 -5.19
C GLN A 372 10.04 -21.74 -4.92
N GLN A 373 10.68 -22.86 -5.27
CA GLN A 373 10.15 -24.20 -5.02
C GLN A 373 10.09 -24.53 -3.52
N SER A 374 11.13 -24.19 -2.75
CA SER A 374 11.14 -24.37 -1.30
C SER A 374 10.01 -23.57 -0.64
N ALA A 375 9.83 -22.31 -1.04
CA ALA A 375 8.77 -21.45 -0.51
C ALA A 375 7.37 -22.03 -0.82
N LEU A 376 7.12 -22.48 -2.06
CA LEU A 376 5.85 -23.13 -2.43
C LEU A 376 5.54 -24.38 -1.61
N GLN A 377 6.54 -25.24 -1.38
CA GLN A 377 6.37 -26.45 -0.57
C GLN A 377 5.97 -26.14 0.87
N ASN A 378 6.28 -24.94 1.35
CA ASN A 378 5.93 -24.44 2.67
C ASN A 378 4.73 -23.48 2.65
N ASN A 379 3.90 -23.54 1.61
CA ASN A 379 2.70 -22.70 1.42
C ASN A 379 2.98 -21.18 1.41
N TYR A 380 4.20 -20.77 1.04
CA TYR A 380 4.56 -19.36 0.90
C TYR A 380 4.61 -18.99 -0.59
N LEU A 381 3.80 -18.00 -0.97
CA LEU A 381 3.40 -17.79 -2.37
C LEU A 381 4.27 -16.76 -3.10
N THR A 382 5.09 -15.99 -2.38
CA THR A 382 5.91 -14.92 -2.94
C THR A 382 7.33 -14.90 -2.37
N LEU A 383 8.27 -14.30 -3.10
CA LEU A 383 9.52 -13.77 -2.56
C LEU A 383 9.47 -12.24 -2.65
N ASN A 384 9.72 -11.55 -1.54
CA ASN A 384 9.82 -10.09 -1.48
C ASN A 384 11.30 -9.72 -1.42
N ILE A 385 11.85 -9.29 -2.56
CA ILE A 385 13.28 -9.01 -2.69
C ILE A 385 13.49 -7.50 -2.66
N PRO A 386 14.33 -6.98 -1.74
CA PRO A 386 14.62 -5.55 -1.68
C PRO A 386 15.09 -5.01 -3.03
N VAL A 387 14.58 -3.85 -3.42
CA VAL A 387 14.81 -3.29 -4.77
C VAL A 387 16.29 -3.22 -5.15
N PHE A 388 17.15 -2.79 -4.22
CA PHE A 388 18.59 -2.68 -4.45
C PHE A 388 19.29 -4.04 -4.52
N VAL A 389 18.81 -5.02 -3.75
CA VAL A 389 19.31 -6.41 -3.82
C VAL A 389 18.99 -7.00 -5.20
N MET A 390 17.75 -6.85 -5.68
CA MET A 390 17.38 -7.30 -7.03
C MET A 390 18.18 -6.55 -8.11
N LEU A 391 18.38 -5.24 -7.93
CA LEU A 391 19.13 -4.42 -8.88
C LEU A 391 20.57 -4.93 -9.05
N HIS A 392 21.32 -5.07 -7.96
CA HIS A 392 22.71 -5.54 -8.02
C HIS A 392 22.79 -7.01 -8.44
N PHE A 393 21.80 -7.83 -8.07
CA PHE A 393 21.71 -9.21 -8.53
C PHE A 393 21.58 -9.29 -10.06
N LEU A 394 20.66 -8.54 -10.66
CA LEU A 394 20.50 -8.51 -12.12
C LEU A 394 21.72 -7.93 -12.83
N GLU A 395 22.32 -6.90 -12.24
CA GLU A 395 23.54 -6.29 -12.76
C GLU A 395 24.70 -7.29 -12.80
N PHE A 396 24.93 -7.99 -11.68
CA PHE A 396 25.90 -9.09 -11.58
C PHE A 396 25.66 -10.16 -12.64
N LEU A 397 24.41 -10.65 -12.74
CA LEU A 397 24.04 -11.71 -13.68
C LEU A 397 24.24 -11.28 -15.14
N CYS A 398 23.90 -10.05 -15.50
CA CYS A 398 24.07 -9.53 -16.86
C CYS A 398 25.55 -9.32 -17.20
N TYR A 399 26.33 -8.68 -16.31
CA TYR A 399 27.75 -8.44 -16.57
C TYR A 399 28.55 -9.72 -16.64
N ARG A 400 28.17 -10.79 -15.94
CA ARG A 400 28.85 -12.08 -16.06
C ARG A 400 28.96 -12.59 -17.51
N HIS A 401 28.02 -12.20 -18.37
CA HIS A 401 27.99 -12.55 -19.80
C HIS A 401 28.66 -11.52 -20.72
N ILE A 402 29.13 -10.40 -20.18
CA ILE A 402 29.68 -9.27 -20.94
C ILE A 402 31.10 -8.93 -20.47
N ASP A 403 31.28 -8.71 -19.18
CA ASP A 403 32.51 -8.24 -18.54
C ASP A 403 32.60 -8.78 -17.10
N THR A 404 33.58 -9.65 -16.84
CA THR A 404 33.80 -10.26 -15.54
C THR A 404 34.26 -9.26 -14.47
N THR A 405 34.94 -8.18 -14.86
CA THR A 405 35.40 -7.15 -13.91
C THR A 405 34.22 -6.34 -13.40
N LEU A 406 33.30 -5.94 -14.29
CA LEU A 406 32.07 -5.26 -13.92
C LEU A 406 31.12 -6.18 -13.15
N SER A 407 31.11 -7.48 -13.47
CA SER A 407 30.37 -8.47 -12.71
C SER A 407 30.86 -8.54 -11.25
N GLN A 408 32.17 -8.58 -11.04
CA GLN A 408 32.74 -8.56 -9.70
C GLN A 408 32.42 -7.26 -8.95
N ALA A 409 32.51 -6.10 -9.61
CA ALA A 409 32.15 -4.82 -9.00
C ALA A 409 30.68 -4.79 -8.52
N ALA A 410 29.75 -5.33 -9.32
CA ALA A 410 28.34 -5.43 -8.93
C ALA A 410 28.13 -6.39 -7.74
N LEU A 411 28.92 -7.46 -7.65
CA LEU A 411 28.90 -8.37 -6.50
C LEU A 411 29.46 -7.69 -5.23
N ASP A 412 30.51 -6.88 -5.36
CA ASP A 412 31.09 -6.16 -4.24
C ASP A 412 30.09 -5.13 -3.67
N GLU A 413 29.37 -4.41 -4.53
CA GLU A 413 28.27 -3.51 -4.13
C GLU A 413 27.13 -4.27 -3.42
N LEU A 414 26.72 -5.43 -3.95
CA LEU A 414 25.73 -6.29 -3.29
C LEU A 414 26.23 -6.76 -1.93
N GLN A 415 27.50 -7.12 -1.81
CA GLN A 415 28.11 -7.57 -0.56
C GLN A 415 28.11 -6.44 0.48
N VAL A 416 28.52 -5.23 0.09
CA VAL A 416 28.49 -4.05 0.96
C VAL A 416 27.07 -3.79 1.46
N LEU A 417 26.09 -3.80 0.56
CA LEU A 417 24.68 -3.60 0.89
C LEU A 417 24.18 -4.63 1.90
N VAL A 418 24.37 -5.93 1.65
CA VAL A 418 23.84 -7.00 2.52
C VAL A 418 24.52 -7.06 3.89
N HIS A 419 25.81 -6.71 3.98
CA HIS A 419 26.55 -6.75 5.25
C HIS A 419 26.32 -5.50 6.10
N HIS A 420 26.29 -4.31 5.50
CA HIS A 420 26.41 -3.04 6.23
C HIS A 420 25.12 -2.22 6.27
N ASP A 421 24.08 -2.56 5.49
CA ASP A 421 22.82 -1.83 5.55
C ASP A 421 22.15 -2.01 6.92
N GLN A 422 21.84 -0.88 7.56
CA GLN A 422 21.23 -0.80 8.89
C GLN A 422 19.68 -0.84 8.83
N GLY A 423 19.12 -1.61 7.89
CA GLY A 423 17.67 -1.74 7.73
C GLY A 423 17.03 -0.60 6.92
N LEU A 424 17.83 0.24 6.25
CA LEU A 424 17.33 1.38 5.48
C LEU A 424 16.92 0.95 4.06
N ARG A 425 17.76 0.18 3.38
CA ARG A 425 17.54 -0.32 2.01
C ARG A 425 17.22 -1.82 1.98
N VAL A 426 17.58 -2.53 3.04
CA VAL A 426 17.35 -3.97 3.20
C VAL A 426 16.62 -4.18 4.53
N PRO A 427 15.29 -4.17 4.54
CA PRO A 427 14.50 -4.37 5.76
C PRO A 427 14.85 -5.68 6.46
N ASP A 428 14.89 -5.69 7.79
CA ASP A 428 15.28 -6.87 8.59
C ASP A 428 14.46 -8.13 8.25
N LEU A 429 13.17 -7.95 7.96
CA LEU A 429 12.26 -9.03 7.57
C LEU A 429 12.60 -9.67 6.22
N HIS A 430 13.34 -8.99 5.33
CA HIS A 430 13.69 -9.46 3.99
C HIS A 430 15.17 -9.87 3.87
N ARG A 431 15.89 -9.95 4.99
CA ARG A 431 17.33 -10.28 4.99
C ARG A 431 17.62 -11.74 4.66
N ASP A 432 16.71 -12.67 4.97
CA ASP A 432 16.90 -14.10 4.65
C ASP A 432 17.10 -14.32 3.14
N ILE A 433 16.25 -13.74 2.29
CA ILE A 433 16.40 -13.82 0.83
C ILE A 433 17.58 -12.97 0.31
N SER A 434 17.91 -11.87 0.99
CA SER A 434 19.03 -11.00 0.60
C SER A 434 20.38 -11.70 0.78
N TRP A 435 20.58 -12.40 1.90
CA TRP A 435 21.74 -13.24 2.13
C TRP A 435 21.79 -14.45 1.19
N GLU A 436 20.63 -15.05 0.89
CA GLU A 436 20.56 -16.15 -0.09
C GLU A 436 21.03 -15.70 -1.47
N ILE A 437 20.56 -14.54 -1.96
CA ILE A 437 20.95 -13.96 -3.25
C ILE A 437 22.45 -13.66 -3.30
N LEU A 438 23.03 -13.11 -2.21
CA LEU A 438 24.47 -12.90 -2.13
C LEU A 438 25.24 -14.23 -2.25
N GLY A 439 24.79 -15.26 -1.51
CA GLY A 439 25.38 -16.60 -1.57
C GLY A 439 25.31 -17.21 -2.96
N ILE A 440 24.20 -17.02 -3.69
CA ILE A 440 24.04 -17.45 -5.07
C ILE A 440 25.09 -16.81 -5.98
N CYS A 441 25.30 -15.49 -5.87
CA CYS A 441 26.30 -14.79 -6.67
C CYS A 441 27.72 -15.28 -6.37
N GLN A 442 28.08 -15.42 -5.10
CA GLN A 442 29.39 -15.92 -4.65
C GLN A 442 29.63 -17.37 -5.10
N GLN A 443 28.59 -18.20 -5.09
CA GLN A 443 28.69 -19.57 -5.60
C GLN A 443 28.92 -19.59 -7.11
N ILE A 444 28.25 -18.70 -7.87
CA ILE A 444 28.41 -18.58 -9.32
C ILE A 444 29.84 -18.13 -9.68
N THR A 445 30.48 -17.26 -8.89
CA THR A 445 31.87 -16.83 -9.12
C THR A 445 32.91 -17.85 -8.64
N GLY A 446 32.48 -18.93 -7.98
CA GLY A 446 33.36 -19.99 -7.45
C GLY A 446 33.94 -19.69 -6.07
N ASN A 447 33.55 -18.59 -5.41
CA ASN A 447 33.93 -18.31 -4.02
C ASN A 447 33.04 -19.11 -3.05
N LEU A 448 33.27 -20.42 -2.99
CA LEU A 448 32.45 -21.37 -2.24
C LEU A 448 32.46 -21.11 -0.73
N GLN A 449 33.57 -20.60 -0.19
CA GLN A 449 33.69 -20.27 1.24
C GLN A 449 32.79 -19.09 1.61
N ALA A 450 32.82 -18.01 0.81
CA ALA A 450 31.94 -16.87 1.02
C ALA A 450 30.47 -17.25 0.82
N ALA A 451 30.18 -18.06 -0.22
CA ALA A 451 28.83 -18.56 -0.46
C ALA A 451 28.28 -19.35 0.73
N LEU A 452 29.08 -20.25 1.30
CA LEU A 452 28.69 -21.03 2.49
C LEU A 452 28.39 -20.12 3.68
N TYR A 453 29.21 -19.09 3.92
CA TYR A 453 28.99 -18.10 4.96
C TYR A 453 27.67 -17.34 4.74
N SER A 454 27.38 -16.91 3.52
CA SER A 454 26.12 -16.21 3.19
C SER A 454 24.90 -17.11 3.39
N TYR A 455 24.95 -18.38 2.97
CA TYR A 455 23.86 -19.34 3.21
C TYR A 455 23.66 -19.64 4.70
N GLN A 456 24.73 -19.73 5.49
CA GLN A 456 24.63 -19.88 6.95
C GLN A 456 23.95 -18.67 7.59
N ASN A 457 24.30 -17.46 7.17
CA ASN A 457 23.65 -16.25 7.66
C ASN A 457 22.16 -16.26 7.31
N SER A 458 21.80 -16.53 6.05
CA SER A 458 20.39 -16.67 5.62
C SER A 458 19.62 -17.67 6.49
N LEU A 459 20.23 -18.83 6.78
CA LEU A 459 19.56 -19.93 7.48
C LEU A 459 19.44 -19.73 9.00
N ILE A 460 20.48 -19.18 9.65
CA ILE A 460 20.63 -19.20 11.11
C ILE A 460 20.34 -17.85 11.74
N THR A 461 20.79 -16.77 11.11
CA THR A 461 20.82 -15.43 11.74
C THR A 461 19.59 -14.59 11.40
N GLN A 462 18.86 -14.94 10.34
CA GLN A 462 17.76 -14.12 9.82
C GLN A 462 16.38 -14.70 10.14
N TYR A 463 15.37 -13.82 10.20
CA TYR A 463 14.00 -14.25 10.36
C TYR A 463 13.53 -14.99 9.09
N PRO A 464 13.02 -16.23 9.20
CA PRO A 464 12.73 -17.10 8.05
C PRO A 464 11.42 -16.74 7.31
N LEU A 465 11.27 -15.49 6.89
CA LEU A 465 10.04 -14.99 6.26
C LEU A 465 9.68 -15.77 5.00
N HIS A 466 10.66 -16.00 4.12
CA HIS A 466 10.43 -16.53 2.77
C HIS A 466 10.33 -18.06 2.69
N ARG A 467 10.55 -18.77 3.80
CA ARG A 467 10.47 -20.24 3.88
C ARG A 467 11.37 -20.99 2.88
N ILE A 468 12.58 -20.47 2.64
CA ILE A 468 13.55 -20.98 1.65
C ILE A 468 14.54 -22.02 2.20
N GLN A 469 14.41 -22.44 3.46
CA GLN A 469 15.45 -23.19 4.19
C GLN A 469 15.83 -24.53 3.55
N THR A 470 14.89 -25.18 2.86
CA THR A 470 15.16 -26.44 2.16
C THR A 470 16.10 -26.21 0.98
N ALA A 471 15.93 -25.11 0.24
CA ALA A 471 16.83 -24.71 -0.84
C ALA A 471 18.22 -24.35 -0.30
N THR A 472 18.28 -23.50 0.73
CA THR A 472 19.54 -23.09 1.37
C THR A 472 20.34 -24.30 1.84
N LYS A 473 19.71 -25.24 2.57
CA LYS A 473 20.37 -26.48 3.03
C LYS A 473 20.88 -27.34 1.87
N ARG A 474 20.15 -27.39 0.75
CA ARG A 474 20.58 -28.13 -0.44
C ARG A 474 21.81 -27.50 -1.07
N ARG A 475 21.86 -26.16 -1.18
CA ARG A 475 23.04 -25.44 -1.71
C ARG A 475 24.27 -25.65 -0.82
N MET A 476 24.10 -25.57 0.50
CA MET A 476 25.18 -25.83 1.45
C MET A 476 25.76 -27.25 1.31
N ARG A 477 24.90 -28.27 1.16
CA ARG A 477 25.37 -29.66 0.93
C ARG A 477 26.16 -29.79 -0.37
N ILE A 478 25.69 -29.19 -1.46
CA ILE A 478 26.40 -29.19 -2.74
C ILE A 478 27.81 -28.61 -2.58
N ILE A 479 27.95 -27.51 -1.83
CA ILE A 479 29.27 -26.92 -1.55
C ILE A 479 30.16 -27.85 -0.72
N GLN A 480 29.60 -28.49 0.31
CA GLN A 480 30.32 -29.44 1.18
C GLN A 480 30.80 -30.68 0.41
N ASP A 481 29.98 -31.18 -0.52
CA ASP A 481 30.34 -32.31 -1.38
C ASP A 481 31.51 -31.95 -2.30
N ILE A 482 31.51 -30.73 -2.86
CA ILE A 482 32.62 -30.22 -3.69
C ILE A 482 33.91 -30.14 -2.87
N PHE A 483 33.87 -29.57 -1.67
CA PHE A 483 35.05 -29.50 -0.79
C PHE A 483 35.60 -30.89 -0.45
N SER A 484 34.71 -31.85 -0.20
CA SER A 484 35.09 -33.24 0.10
C SER A 484 35.77 -33.92 -1.08
N GLN A 485 35.34 -33.65 -2.32
CA GLN A 485 35.94 -34.20 -3.54
C GLN A 485 37.32 -33.57 -3.84
N THR A 486 37.50 -32.27 -3.64
CA THR A 486 38.83 -31.63 -3.82
C THR A 486 39.87 -32.11 -2.80
N ASN A 487 39.46 -32.52 -1.60
CA ASN A 487 40.36 -33.08 -0.59
C ASN A 487 40.71 -34.56 -0.82
N ILE A 488 40.03 -35.26 -1.72
CA ILE A 488 40.34 -36.67 -2.09
C ILE A 488 41.30 -36.72 -3.30
N HIS A 489 41.42 -35.61 -4.05
CA HIS A 489 42.27 -35.51 -5.25
C HIS A 489 43.55 -34.69 -5.07
N ASN A 490 43.74 -34.08 -3.90
CA ASN A 490 45.02 -33.56 -3.40
C ASN A 490 45.60 -34.54 -2.40
#